data_AF-A0A945SAV5-F1
#
_entry.id   AF-A0A945SAV5-F1
#
_cell.length_a   1.000
_cell.length_b   1.000
_cell.length_c   1.000
_cell.angle_alpha   90.00
_cell.angle_beta   90.00
_cell.angle_gamma   90.00
#
_symmetry.space_group_name_H-M   'P 1'
#
loop_
_entity.id
_entity.type
_entity.pdbx_description
1 polymer ?
#
loop_
_entity_poly.entity_id
_entity_poly.type
_entity_poly.pdbx_seq_one_letter_code
_entity_poly.pdbx_strand_id
1 'polypeptide(L)'
;MDFLMGAPVLVKVLGSLGAILALNTRFRRLALSLCAGTLLLALWCGHGPSAMGLVLWRRMVSWNNLFLLVVIWQVTSLGAQMSATGVMDEMVSAVRSKLSQRVAMGLLPALIGLLPMPGGALFSAPLVDGCDGEGAVPPLLKSQINYWFRHVWEYWWPLYPGVLLALHYTKLEVWQMILLQLPLSVVAIGGGYIFLLRRIPAQPGGPRGAVLSVIDRRFVALLSPIITVVGVYTLVRLSLPPLLRENLRSACQRSR
;
A
#
# COMPACT_ATOMS: atom_id res chain seq x y z
N MET A 1 14.39 -12.07 -36.71
CA MET A 1 14.64 -11.91 -35.25
C MET A 1 14.83 -10.45 -34.87
N ASP A 2 15.35 -9.60 -35.75
CA ASP A 2 15.58 -8.17 -35.49
C ASP A 2 14.30 -7.38 -35.23
N PHE A 3 13.19 -7.71 -35.88
CA PHE A 3 11.90 -7.06 -35.62
C PHE A 3 11.36 -7.34 -34.19
N LEU A 4 11.50 -8.58 -33.70
CA LEU A 4 11.08 -8.95 -32.35
C LEU A 4 12.00 -8.34 -31.28
N MET A 5 13.31 -8.26 -31.56
CA MET A 5 14.27 -7.62 -30.66
C MET A 5 14.21 -6.09 -30.70
N GLY A 6 13.76 -5.50 -31.81
CA GLY A 6 13.54 -4.06 -31.96
C GLY A 6 12.19 -3.54 -31.44
N ALA A 7 11.35 -4.41 -30.86
CA ALA A 7 10.05 -4.01 -30.32
C ALA A 7 10.19 -2.90 -29.25
N PRO A 8 9.25 -1.95 -29.18
CA PRO A 8 9.25 -0.92 -28.14
C PRO A 8 9.31 -1.53 -26.73
N VAL A 9 10.01 -0.87 -25.81
CA VAL A 9 10.18 -1.37 -24.42
C VAL A 9 8.82 -1.64 -23.76
N LEU A 10 7.81 -0.82 -24.03
CA LEU A 10 6.46 -1.02 -23.51
C LEU A 10 5.86 -2.37 -23.93
N VAL A 11 6.07 -2.79 -25.19
CA VAL A 11 5.58 -4.08 -25.71
C VAL A 11 6.28 -5.23 -24.99
N LYS A 12 7.59 -5.12 -24.78
CA LYS A 12 8.36 -6.14 -24.05
C LYS A 12 7.90 -6.26 -22.61
N VAL A 13 7.68 -5.13 -21.92
CA VAL A 13 7.18 -5.09 -20.54
C VAL A 13 5.77 -5.70 -20.46
N LEU A 14 4.83 -5.24 -21.28
CA LEU A 14 3.45 -5.76 -21.29
C LEU A 14 3.40 -7.24 -21.68
N GLY A 15 4.23 -7.67 -22.64
CA GLY A 15 4.35 -9.06 -23.03
C GLY A 15 4.88 -9.94 -21.90
N SER A 16 5.92 -9.48 -21.19
CA SER A 16 6.43 -10.18 -20.01
C SER A 16 5.41 -10.24 -18.87
N LEU A 17 4.65 -9.17 -18.63
CA LEU A 17 3.54 -9.17 -17.67
C LEU A 17 2.45 -10.16 -18.06
N GLY A 18 2.05 -10.20 -19.34
CA GLY A 18 1.09 -11.18 -19.85
C GLY A 18 1.56 -12.62 -19.63
N ALA A 19 2.84 -12.90 -19.86
CA ALA A 19 3.44 -14.20 -19.59
C ALA A 19 3.41 -14.55 -18.09
N ILE A 20 3.73 -13.60 -17.20
CA ILE A 20 3.63 -13.80 -15.75
C ILE A 20 2.20 -14.18 -15.37
N LEU A 21 1.20 -13.47 -15.89
CA LEU A 21 -0.21 -13.76 -15.60
C LEU A 21 -0.63 -15.14 -16.12
N ALA A 22 -0.28 -15.48 -17.36
CA ALA A 22 -0.59 -16.79 -17.96
C ALA A 22 0.09 -17.96 -17.25
N LEU A 23 1.34 -17.78 -16.81
CA LEU A 23 2.03 -18.78 -16.01
C LEU A 23 1.42 -18.90 -14.62
N ASN A 24 1.02 -17.80 -13.99
CA ASN A 24 0.42 -17.82 -12.66
C ASN A 24 -0.95 -18.50 -12.66
N THR A 25 -1.78 -18.30 -13.69
CA THR A 25 -3.04 -19.03 -13.83
C THR A 25 -2.83 -20.54 -14.01
N ARG A 26 -1.75 -20.93 -14.70
CA ARG A 26 -1.43 -22.34 -14.96
C ARG A 26 -0.77 -23.09 -13.80
N PHE A 27 0.20 -22.45 -13.13
CA PHE A 27 1.05 -23.06 -12.12
C PHE A 27 0.66 -22.69 -10.68
N ARG A 28 -0.16 -21.65 -10.48
CA ARG A 28 -0.58 -21.12 -9.17
C ARG A 28 0.58 -20.83 -8.21
N ARG A 29 1.77 -20.56 -8.77
CA ARG A 29 3.01 -20.23 -8.05
C ARG A 29 3.52 -18.90 -8.55
N LEU A 30 3.21 -17.84 -7.81
CA LEU A 30 3.56 -16.46 -8.19
C LEU A 30 5.08 -16.29 -8.34
N ALA A 31 5.87 -16.84 -7.41
CA ALA A 31 7.33 -16.74 -7.45
C ALA A 31 7.91 -17.32 -8.75
N LEU A 32 7.47 -18.52 -9.16
CA LEU A 32 7.93 -19.14 -10.41
C LEU A 32 7.52 -18.32 -11.63
N SER A 33 6.30 -17.80 -11.62
CA SER A 33 5.76 -16.99 -12.71
C SER A 33 6.54 -15.68 -12.86
N LEU A 34 6.87 -15.03 -11.74
CA LEU A 34 7.73 -13.83 -11.71
C LEU A 34 9.15 -14.13 -12.20
N CYS A 35 9.77 -15.21 -11.75
CA CYS A 35 11.11 -15.62 -12.21
C CYS A 35 11.13 -15.87 -13.72
N ALA A 36 10.16 -16.62 -14.23
CA ALA A 36 10.03 -16.93 -15.65
C ALA A 36 9.78 -15.68 -16.50
N GLY A 37 8.88 -14.79 -16.05
CA GLY A 37 8.62 -13.52 -16.74
C GLY A 37 9.81 -12.57 -16.74
N THR A 38 10.55 -12.51 -15.63
CA THR A 38 11.78 -11.69 -15.53
C THR A 38 12.88 -12.25 -16.45
N LEU A 39 13.02 -13.57 -16.51
CA LEU A 39 13.93 -14.25 -17.43
C LEU A 39 13.56 -13.94 -18.89
N LEU A 40 12.27 -14.07 -19.23
CA LEU A 40 11.74 -13.74 -20.55
C LEU A 40 12.06 -12.29 -20.93
N LEU A 41 11.78 -11.33 -20.03
CA LEU A 41 12.06 -9.91 -20.27
C LEU A 41 13.56 -9.65 -20.48
N ALA A 42 14.41 -10.25 -19.66
CA ALA A 42 15.86 -10.09 -19.77
C ALA A 42 16.40 -10.62 -21.11
N LEU A 43 15.94 -11.80 -21.53
CA LEU A 43 16.29 -12.40 -22.82
C LEU A 43 15.75 -11.58 -24.00
N TRP A 44 14.50 -11.09 -23.91
CA TRP A 44 13.89 -10.26 -24.95
C TRP A 44 14.53 -8.86 -25.05
N CYS A 45 15.15 -8.39 -23.98
CA CYS A 45 16.02 -7.21 -23.98
C CYS A 45 17.46 -7.50 -24.44
N GLY A 46 17.77 -8.73 -24.85
CA GLY A 46 19.07 -9.12 -25.38
C GLY A 46 20.18 -9.25 -24.32
N HIS A 47 19.84 -9.43 -23.04
CA HIS A 47 20.85 -9.62 -22.00
C HIS A 47 21.45 -11.03 -22.08
N GLY A 48 22.78 -11.12 -22.17
CA GLY A 48 23.49 -12.41 -22.04
C GLY A 48 23.52 -12.92 -20.58
N PRO A 49 23.83 -14.21 -20.35
CA PRO A 49 23.82 -14.81 -19.01
C PRO A 49 24.72 -14.09 -18.00
N SER A 50 25.89 -13.62 -18.42
CA SER A 50 26.82 -12.85 -17.60
C SER A 50 26.25 -11.48 -17.21
N ALA A 51 25.62 -10.78 -18.15
CA ALA A 51 24.96 -9.51 -17.89
C ALA A 51 23.77 -9.68 -16.93
N MET A 52 23.00 -10.75 -17.09
CA MET A 52 21.89 -11.09 -16.19
C MET A 52 22.38 -11.36 -14.76
N GLY A 53 23.44 -12.17 -14.61
CA GLY A 53 24.06 -12.45 -13.31
C GLY A 53 24.61 -11.19 -12.64
N LEU A 54 25.27 -10.31 -13.41
CA LEU A 54 25.78 -9.04 -12.91
C LEU A 54 24.67 -8.09 -12.46
N VAL A 55 23.58 -7.97 -13.23
CA VAL A 55 22.42 -7.16 -12.86
C VAL A 55 21.77 -7.70 -11.59
N LEU A 56 21.56 -9.02 -11.49
CA LEU A 56 21.01 -9.65 -10.29
C LEU A 56 21.87 -9.31 -9.07
N TRP A 57 23.17 -9.56 -9.15
CA TRP A 57 24.10 -9.29 -8.05
C TRP A 57 24.11 -7.81 -7.63
N ARG A 58 24.27 -6.90 -8.59
CA ARG A 58 24.28 -5.45 -8.33
C ARG A 58 22.98 -4.98 -7.69
N ARG A 59 21.83 -5.53 -8.11
CA ARG A 59 20.52 -5.16 -7.54
C ARG A 59 20.35 -5.71 -6.14
N MET A 60 20.71 -6.97 -5.89
CA MET A 60 20.61 -7.60 -4.57
C MET A 60 21.45 -6.86 -3.52
N VAL A 61 22.70 -6.51 -3.85
CA VAL A 61 23.65 -5.87 -2.91
C VAL A 61 23.53 -4.34 -2.90
N SER A 62 22.68 -3.74 -3.74
CA SER A 62 22.54 -2.28 -3.75
C SER A 62 21.95 -1.76 -2.44
N TRP A 63 22.55 -0.71 -1.89
CA TRP A 63 22.07 -0.01 -0.69
C TRP A 63 20.60 0.39 -0.79
N ASN A 64 20.15 0.83 -1.97
CA ASN A 64 18.76 1.22 -2.20
C ASN A 64 17.79 0.03 -2.05
N ASN A 65 18.16 -1.14 -2.57
CA ASN A 65 17.33 -2.34 -2.45
C ASN A 65 17.32 -2.87 -1.02
N LEU A 66 18.49 -2.95 -0.37
CA LEU A 66 18.60 -3.38 1.02
C LEU A 66 17.82 -2.45 1.95
N PHE A 67 17.94 -1.14 1.76
CA PHE A 67 17.17 -0.14 2.50
C PHE A 67 15.66 -0.32 2.29
N LEU A 68 15.22 -0.49 1.04
CA LEU A 68 13.81 -0.75 0.73
C LEU A 68 13.30 -2.03 1.41
N LEU A 69 14.06 -3.13 1.35
CA LEU A 69 13.69 -4.39 2.01
C LEU A 69 13.58 -4.25 3.53
N VAL A 70 14.52 -3.52 4.16
CA VAL A 70 14.50 -3.24 5.60
C VAL A 70 13.29 -2.38 5.97
N VAL A 71 12.96 -1.36 5.18
CA VAL A 71 11.76 -0.54 5.41
C VAL A 71 10.49 -1.38 5.27
N ILE A 72 10.38 -2.20 4.22
CA ILE A 72 9.22 -3.10 4.04
C ILE A 72 9.08 -4.03 5.24
N TRP A 73 10.16 -4.67 5.65
CA TRP A 73 10.16 -5.55 6.82
C TRP A 73 9.70 -4.82 8.07
N GLN A 74 10.29 -3.66 8.41
CA GLN A 74 9.91 -2.89 9.60
C GLN A 74 8.43 -2.46 9.60
N VAL A 75 7.92 -1.95 8.47
CA VAL A 75 6.53 -1.51 8.39
C VAL A 75 5.57 -2.72 8.49
N THR A 76 5.90 -3.85 7.87
CA THR A 76 5.10 -5.08 8.02
C THR A 76 5.13 -5.63 9.46
N SER A 77 6.29 -5.57 10.13
CA SER A 77 6.44 -5.95 11.54
C SER A 77 5.64 -5.03 12.47
N LEU A 78 5.63 -3.73 12.22
CA LEU A 78 4.81 -2.77 12.97
C LEU A 78 3.33 -3.13 12.87
N GLY A 79 2.84 -3.42 11.66
CA GLY A 79 1.45 -3.86 11.46
C GLY A 79 1.13 -5.15 12.23
N ALA A 80 2.02 -6.14 12.17
CA ALA A 80 1.86 -7.39 12.91
C ALA A 80 1.83 -7.17 14.44
N GLN A 81 2.66 -6.28 14.98
CA GLN A 81 2.67 -5.94 16.40
C GLN A 81 1.38 -5.22 16.83
N MET A 82 0.89 -4.27 16.04
CA MET A 82 -0.39 -3.58 16.32
C MET A 82 -1.57 -4.54 16.32
N SER A 83 -1.54 -5.57 15.46
CA SER A 83 -2.54 -6.64 15.48
C SER A 83 -2.38 -7.55 16.70
N ALA A 84 -1.16 -7.99 17.03
CA ALA A 84 -0.90 -8.92 18.12
C ALA A 84 -1.16 -8.32 19.51
N THR A 85 -1.08 -7.00 19.65
CA THR A 85 -1.31 -6.27 20.91
C THR A 85 -2.76 -5.85 21.12
N GLY A 86 -3.67 -6.15 20.19
CA GLY A 86 -5.09 -5.78 20.28
C GLY A 86 -5.40 -4.31 20.00
N VAL A 87 -4.39 -3.48 19.68
CA VAL A 87 -4.55 -2.07 19.31
C VAL A 87 -5.54 -1.92 18.15
N MET A 88 -5.49 -2.84 17.19
CA MET A 88 -6.40 -2.81 16.05
C MET A 88 -7.86 -3.05 16.44
N ASP A 89 -8.11 -3.98 17.38
CA ASP A 89 -9.45 -4.29 17.86
C ASP A 89 -10.04 -3.12 18.67
N GLU A 90 -9.20 -2.43 19.46
CA GLU A 90 -9.60 -1.21 20.17
C GLU A 90 -9.97 -0.08 19.19
N MET A 91 -9.21 0.12 18.12
CA MET A 91 -9.55 1.11 17.08
C MET A 91 -10.90 0.79 16.43
N VAL A 92 -11.13 -0.50 16.14
CA VAL A 92 -12.40 -0.97 15.56
C VAL A 92 -13.56 -0.69 16.50
N SER A 93 -13.42 -1.01 17.78
CA SER A 93 -14.45 -0.78 18.80
C SER A 93 -14.78 0.70 18.97
N ALA A 94 -13.76 1.58 18.96
CA ALA A 94 -13.93 3.02 19.05
C ALA A 94 -14.73 3.59 17.86
N VAL A 95 -14.50 3.07 16.65
CA VAL A 95 -15.24 3.47 15.46
C VAL A 95 -16.68 2.97 15.49
N ARG A 96 -16.89 1.67 15.79
CA ARG A 96 -18.22 1.05 15.78
C ARG A 96 -19.16 1.61 16.84
N SER A 97 -18.64 2.00 18.01
CA SER A 97 -19.45 2.55 19.11
C SER A 97 -19.96 3.96 18.84
N LYS A 98 -19.28 4.72 17.97
CA LYS A 98 -19.57 6.15 17.76
C LYS A 98 -20.18 6.46 16.39
N LEU A 99 -19.85 5.69 15.36
CA LEU A 99 -20.25 5.97 13.99
C LEU A 99 -21.36 5.06 13.48
N SER A 100 -22.09 5.53 12.48
CA SER A 100 -23.13 4.73 11.81
C SER A 100 -22.52 3.55 11.06
N GLN A 101 -23.28 2.46 10.91
CA GLN A 101 -22.89 1.26 10.15
C GLN A 101 -22.25 1.63 8.81
N ARG A 102 -22.91 2.50 8.04
CA ARG A 102 -22.46 2.93 6.72
C ARG A 102 -21.07 3.55 6.77
N VAL A 103 -20.80 4.43 7.73
CA VAL A 103 -19.50 5.10 7.86
C VAL A 103 -18.46 4.14 8.40
N ALA A 104 -18.79 3.33 9.42
CA ALA A 104 -17.90 2.33 9.99
C ALA A 104 -17.43 1.31 8.93
N MET A 105 -18.34 0.82 8.08
CA MET A 105 -18.01 -0.13 7.01
C MET A 105 -16.99 0.40 6.01
N GLY A 106 -16.94 1.72 5.76
CA GLY A 106 -15.91 2.33 4.92
C GLY A 106 -14.64 2.72 5.69
N LEU A 107 -14.79 3.27 6.90
CA LEU A 107 -13.69 3.78 7.69
C LEU A 107 -12.80 2.64 8.24
N LEU A 108 -13.36 1.52 8.66
CA LEU A 108 -12.60 0.41 9.23
C LEU A 108 -11.60 -0.18 8.21
N PRO A 109 -12.01 -0.56 6.98
CA PRO A 109 -11.04 -0.99 5.96
C PRO A 109 -10.01 0.09 5.65
N ALA A 110 -10.41 1.37 5.62
CA ALA A 110 -9.47 2.46 5.39
C ALA A 110 -8.44 2.56 6.54
N LEU A 111 -8.83 2.39 7.80
CA LEU A 111 -7.90 2.35 8.93
C LEU A 111 -6.92 1.18 8.83
N ILE A 112 -7.41 -0.02 8.48
CA ILE A 112 -6.52 -1.17 8.22
C ILE A 112 -5.58 -0.89 7.05
N GLY A 113 -6.08 -0.22 6.01
CA GLY A 113 -5.29 0.19 4.86
C GLY A 113 -4.09 1.08 5.21
N LEU A 114 -4.11 1.83 6.31
CA LEU A 114 -2.95 2.65 6.70
C LEU A 114 -1.69 1.82 6.98
N LEU A 115 -1.83 0.52 7.20
CA LEU A 115 -0.74 -0.40 7.47
C LEU A 115 -0.58 -1.37 6.29
N PRO A 116 0.55 -1.36 5.56
CA PRO A 116 0.81 -2.35 4.54
C PRO A 116 1.10 -3.68 5.23
N MET A 117 0.06 -4.51 5.34
CA MET A 117 0.15 -5.84 5.94
C MET A 117 -0.17 -6.92 4.91
N PRO A 118 0.67 -7.97 4.80
CA PRO A 118 0.31 -9.16 4.03
C PRO A 118 -0.95 -9.79 4.64
N GLY A 119 -1.90 -10.19 3.80
CA GLY A 119 -3.15 -10.78 4.28
C GLY A 119 -4.18 -9.79 4.86
N GLY A 120 -4.02 -8.48 4.65
CA GLY A 120 -4.97 -7.50 5.22
C GLY A 120 -6.45 -7.72 4.86
N ALA A 121 -6.78 -8.45 3.78
CA ALA A 121 -8.18 -8.83 3.49
C ALA A 121 -8.75 -9.80 4.52
N LEU A 122 -7.91 -10.72 5.01
CA LEU A 122 -8.27 -11.71 6.01
C LEU A 122 -8.54 -11.04 7.37
N PHE A 123 -7.82 -9.95 7.67
CA PHE A 123 -8.03 -9.14 8.85
C PHE A 123 -9.18 -8.14 8.73
N SER A 124 -9.39 -7.54 7.56
CA SER A 124 -10.39 -6.48 7.39
C SER A 124 -11.78 -6.98 7.00
N ALA A 125 -11.90 -8.17 6.39
CA ALA A 125 -13.19 -8.75 6.04
C ALA A 125 -14.11 -9.01 7.26
N PRO A 126 -13.62 -9.57 8.39
CA PRO A 126 -14.42 -9.72 9.60
C PRO A 126 -14.89 -8.38 10.19
N LEU A 127 -14.15 -7.29 9.97
CA LEU A 127 -14.50 -5.97 10.49
C LEU A 127 -15.71 -5.39 9.77
N VAL A 128 -15.72 -5.50 8.43
CA VAL A 128 -16.86 -5.10 7.60
C VAL A 128 -18.07 -5.98 7.89
N ASP A 129 -17.85 -7.28 8.04
CA ASP A 129 -18.93 -8.22 8.34
C ASP A 129 -19.53 -7.97 9.73
N GLY A 130 -18.69 -7.73 10.73
CA GLY A 130 -19.12 -7.39 12.09
C GLY A 130 -19.93 -6.09 12.18
N CYS A 131 -19.79 -5.17 11.22
CA CYS A 131 -20.64 -3.98 11.17
C CYS A 131 -22.08 -4.26 10.72
N ASP A 132 -22.35 -5.41 10.11
CA ASP A 132 -23.67 -5.81 9.62
C ASP A 132 -24.35 -6.83 10.53
N GLY A 133 -24.65 -6.40 11.76
CA GLY A 133 -25.26 -7.27 12.77
C GLY A 133 -26.62 -7.87 12.37
N GLU A 134 -27.36 -7.18 11.50
CA GLU A 134 -28.68 -7.64 11.00
C GLU A 134 -28.58 -8.45 9.70
N GLY A 135 -27.37 -8.60 9.12
CA GLY A 135 -27.18 -9.32 7.85
C GLY A 135 -27.85 -8.67 6.64
N ALA A 136 -28.17 -7.37 6.72
CA ALA A 136 -28.92 -6.65 5.70
C ALA A 136 -28.07 -6.28 4.46
N VAL A 137 -26.74 -6.38 4.56
CA VAL A 137 -25.80 -6.00 3.49
C VAL A 137 -25.38 -7.24 2.71
N PRO A 138 -25.54 -7.28 1.36
CA PRO A 138 -25.12 -8.42 0.56
C PRO A 138 -23.62 -8.74 0.71
N PRO A 139 -23.22 -10.03 0.77
CA PRO A 139 -21.82 -10.42 0.93
C PRO A 139 -20.89 -9.83 -0.14
N LEU A 140 -21.33 -9.79 -1.40
CA LEU A 140 -20.58 -9.18 -2.49
C LEU A 140 -20.29 -7.69 -2.22
N LEU A 141 -21.28 -6.94 -1.72
CA LEU A 141 -21.11 -5.52 -1.40
C LEU A 141 -20.13 -5.34 -0.23
N LYS A 142 -20.18 -6.20 0.79
CA LYS A 142 -19.19 -6.20 1.89
C LYS A 142 -17.76 -6.41 1.35
N SER A 143 -17.56 -7.38 0.47
CA SER A 143 -16.26 -7.63 -0.17
C SER A 143 -15.80 -6.44 -1.02
N GLN A 144 -16.72 -5.82 -1.78
CA GLN A 144 -16.42 -4.63 -2.59
C GLN A 144 -16.02 -3.44 -1.72
N ILE A 145 -16.75 -3.17 -0.64
CA ILE A 145 -16.43 -2.10 0.33
C ILE A 145 -15.06 -2.37 0.96
N ASN A 146 -14.85 -3.59 1.44
CA ASN A 146 -13.59 -3.99 2.05
C ASN A 146 -12.40 -3.79 1.10
N TYR A 147 -12.53 -4.27 -0.14
CA TYR A 147 -11.51 -4.10 -1.16
C TYR A 147 -11.31 -2.63 -1.52
N TRP A 148 -12.36 -1.86 -1.75
CA TRP A 148 -12.24 -0.49 -2.21
C TRP A 148 -11.59 0.41 -1.15
N PHE A 149 -12.15 0.43 0.06
CA PHE A 149 -11.75 1.38 1.09
C PHE A 149 -10.36 1.08 1.69
N ARG A 150 -9.88 -0.17 1.64
CA ARG A 150 -8.53 -0.47 2.12
C ARG A 150 -7.39 0.00 1.21
N HIS A 151 -7.68 0.33 -0.05
CA HIS A 151 -6.66 0.76 -1.02
C HIS A 151 -6.66 2.30 -1.25
N VAL A 152 -7.53 3.05 -0.58
CA VAL A 152 -7.65 4.51 -0.81
C VAL A 152 -6.37 5.28 -0.45
N TRP A 153 -5.48 4.70 0.35
CA TRP A 153 -4.21 5.33 0.77
C TRP A 153 -3.02 4.95 -0.13
N GLU A 154 -3.15 3.93 -0.98
CA GLU A 154 -2.02 3.37 -1.76
C GLU A 154 -1.38 4.35 -2.73
N TYR A 155 -2.10 5.39 -3.12
CA TYR A 155 -1.61 6.39 -4.08
C TYR A 155 -0.47 7.24 -3.52
N TRP A 156 -0.46 7.52 -2.22
CA TRP A 156 0.45 8.52 -1.64
C TRP A 156 1.03 8.18 -0.28
N TRP A 157 0.46 7.21 0.42
CA TRP A 157 0.86 6.93 1.79
C TRP A 157 2.29 6.36 1.82
N PRO A 158 3.24 7.05 2.47
CA PRO A 158 4.68 6.80 2.31
C PRO A 158 5.13 5.46 2.90
N LEU A 159 4.28 4.80 3.68
CA LEU A 159 4.54 3.46 4.19
C LEU A 159 4.36 2.38 3.12
N TYR A 160 3.66 2.66 2.02
CA TYR A 160 3.45 1.66 0.97
C TYR A 160 4.70 1.46 0.10
N PRO A 161 5.07 0.20 -0.17
CA PRO A 161 6.25 -0.11 -0.99
C PRO A 161 6.19 0.48 -2.41
N GLY A 162 5.00 0.52 -3.01
CA GLY A 162 4.79 1.13 -4.33
C GLY A 162 5.10 2.62 -4.36
N VAL A 163 4.73 3.35 -3.30
CA VAL A 163 5.02 4.78 -3.15
C VAL A 163 6.51 5.00 -2.93
N LEU A 164 7.16 4.19 -2.10
CA LEU A 164 8.62 4.24 -1.88
C LEU A 164 9.40 4.01 -3.18
N LEU A 165 8.94 3.06 -4.00
CA LEU A 165 9.54 2.77 -5.30
C LEU A 165 9.34 3.93 -6.29
N ALA A 166 8.14 4.50 -6.34
CA ALA A 166 7.85 5.67 -7.17
C ALA A 166 8.73 6.88 -6.79
N LEU A 167 8.89 7.16 -5.50
CA LEU A 167 9.80 8.20 -5.00
C LEU A 167 11.25 7.93 -5.42
N HIS A 168 11.69 6.67 -5.35
CA HIS A 168 13.03 6.28 -5.78
C HIS A 168 13.29 6.58 -7.26
N TYR A 169 12.33 6.30 -8.15
CA TYR A 169 12.51 6.51 -9.59
C TYR A 169 12.29 7.96 -10.02
N THR A 170 11.24 8.60 -9.52
CA THR A 170 10.86 9.97 -9.91
C THR A 170 11.77 11.02 -9.28
N LYS A 171 12.50 10.67 -8.21
CA LYS A 171 13.31 11.59 -7.40
C LYS A 171 12.51 12.73 -6.77
N LEU A 172 11.19 12.60 -6.74
CA LEU A 172 10.32 13.54 -6.05
C LEU A 172 10.52 13.44 -4.54
N GLU A 173 10.35 14.58 -3.88
CA GLU A 173 10.21 14.63 -2.44
C GLU A 173 8.86 14.02 -2.02
N VAL A 174 8.81 13.43 -0.83
CA VAL A 174 7.58 12.80 -0.29
C VAL A 174 6.38 13.75 -0.34
N TRP A 175 6.55 15.01 0.07
CA TRP A 175 5.45 15.98 0.07
C TRP A 175 4.92 16.28 -1.34
N GLN A 176 5.79 16.27 -2.36
CA GLN A 176 5.38 16.49 -3.76
C GLN A 176 4.54 15.32 -4.24
N MET A 177 4.98 14.08 -3.95
CA MET A 177 4.21 12.87 -4.24
C MET A 177 2.86 12.90 -3.53
N ILE A 178 2.82 13.29 -2.26
CA ILE A 178 1.57 13.40 -1.50
C ILE A 178 0.63 14.40 -2.15
N LEU A 179 1.07 15.63 -2.44
CA LEU A 179 0.19 16.65 -3.04
C LEU A 179 -0.33 16.25 -4.42
N LEU A 180 0.48 15.58 -5.23
CA LEU A 180 0.08 15.12 -6.57
C LEU A 180 -0.94 13.97 -6.52
N GLN A 181 -0.83 13.09 -5.53
CA GLN A 181 -1.58 11.82 -5.48
C GLN A 181 -2.75 11.83 -4.48
N LEU A 182 -2.75 12.74 -3.50
CA LEU A 182 -3.85 12.93 -2.54
C LEU A 182 -5.21 13.17 -3.24
N PRO A 183 -5.32 13.95 -4.34
CA PRO A 183 -6.59 14.11 -5.04
C PRO A 183 -7.19 12.78 -5.51
N LEU A 184 -6.36 11.79 -5.89
CA LEU A 184 -6.85 10.47 -6.27
C LEU A 184 -7.52 9.74 -5.11
N SER A 185 -6.99 9.85 -3.89
CA SER A 185 -7.64 9.31 -2.69
C SER A 185 -8.98 9.99 -2.43
N VAL A 186 -9.09 11.31 -2.61
CA VAL A 186 -10.35 12.03 -2.45
C VAL A 186 -11.40 11.53 -3.46
N VAL A 187 -11.00 11.39 -4.72
CA VAL A 187 -11.86 10.83 -5.77
C VAL A 187 -12.24 9.37 -5.46
N ALA A 188 -11.30 8.55 -5.00
CA ALA A 188 -11.55 7.16 -4.63
C ALA A 188 -12.53 7.05 -3.45
N ILE A 189 -12.36 7.86 -2.40
CA ILE A 189 -13.30 7.92 -1.26
C ILE A 189 -14.68 8.38 -1.72
N GLY A 190 -14.75 9.44 -2.53
CA GLY A 190 -16.00 9.95 -3.10
C GLY A 190 -16.71 8.91 -3.96
N GLY A 191 -15.98 8.23 -4.85
CA GLY A 191 -16.50 7.15 -5.69
C GLY A 191 -16.99 5.97 -4.84
N GLY A 192 -16.21 5.53 -3.84
CA GLY A 192 -16.61 4.48 -2.91
C GLY A 192 -17.87 4.85 -2.12
N TYR A 193 -18.00 6.12 -1.73
CA TYR A 193 -19.21 6.59 -1.08
C TYR A 193 -20.43 6.54 -2.01
N ILE A 194 -20.32 7.11 -3.21
CA ILE A 194 -21.42 7.23 -4.19
C ILE A 194 -21.87 5.84 -4.65
N PHE A 195 -20.94 4.97 -5.02
CA PHE A 195 -21.25 3.71 -5.67
C PHE A 195 -21.40 2.53 -4.70
N LEU A 196 -20.76 2.55 -3.51
CA LEU A 196 -20.79 1.44 -2.56
C LEU A 196 -21.57 1.80 -1.28
N LEU A 197 -21.12 2.81 -0.53
CA LEU A 197 -21.68 3.09 0.80
C LEU A 197 -23.13 3.58 0.75
N ARG A 198 -23.55 4.31 -0.29
CA ARG A 198 -24.96 4.73 -0.47
C ARG A 198 -25.94 3.56 -0.59
N ARG A 199 -25.48 2.37 -1.02
CA ARG A 199 -26.30 1.17 -1.14
C ARG A 199 -26.59 0.48 0.20
N ILE A 200 -25.89 0.88 1.27
CA ILE A 200 -26.09 0.32 2.60
C ILE A 200 -27.35 0.95 3.20
N PRO A 201 -28.36 0.16 3.61
CA PRO A 201 -29.55 0.69 4.26
C PRO A 201 -29.18 1.45 5.54
N ALA A 202 -29.95 2.49 5.88
CA ALA A 202 -29.72 3.20 7.13
C ALA A 202 -30.29 2.39 8.28
N GLN A 203 -29.47 2.02 9.27
CA GLN A 203 -29.96 1.40 10.50
C GLN A 203 -30.73 2.43 11.35
N PRO A 204 -32.01 2.18 11.68
CA PRO A 204 -32.74 2.97 12.67
C PRO A 204 -32.10 2.79 14.07
N GLY A 205 -31.95 3.87 14.84
CA GLY A 205 -31.50 3.78 16.23
C GLY A 205 -30.01 3.53 16.49
N GLY A 206 -29.19 3.28 15.46
CA GLY A 206 -27.74 3.11 15.61
C GLY A 206 -26.98 4.42 15.90
N PRO A 207 -25.68 4.35 16.26
CA PRO A 207 -24.85 5.53 16.51
C PRO A 207 -24.80 6.45 15.29
N ARG A 208 -24.88 7.77 15.50
CA ARG A 208 -24.84 8.80 14.44
C ARG A 208 -23.84 9.90 14.74
N GLY A 209 -22.78 9.58 15.48
CA GLY A 209 -21.70 10.51 15.76
C GLY A 209 -21.00 10.97 14.47
N ALA A 210 -20.48 12.19 14.50
CA ALA A 210 -19.58 12.68 13.46
C ALA A 210 -18.25 11.91 13.50
N VAL A 211 -17.56 11.76 12.36
CA VAL A 211 -16.23 11.14 12.31
C VAL A 211 -15.26 11.77 13.32
N LEU A 212 -15.37 13.09 13.52
CA LEU A 212 -14.56 13.83 14.48
C LEU A 212 -14.73 13.37 15.93
N SER A 213 -15.89 12.79 16.31
CA SER A 213 -16.13 12.31 17.67
C SER A 213 -15.33 11.05 18.03
N VAL A 214 -14.85 10.32 17.02
CA VAL A 214 -13.92 9.19 17.21
C VAL A 214 -12.53 9.68 17.58
N ILE A 215 -12.13 10.87 17.15
CA ILE A 215 -10.80 11.43 17.37
C ILE A 215 -10.70 12.00 18.80
N ASP A 216 -10.71 11.12 19.79
CA ASP A 216 -10.42 11.44 21.18
C ASP A 216 -8.97 11.08 21.57
N ARG A 217 -8.57 11.43 22.79
CA ARG A 217 -7.21 11.16 23.29
C ARG A 217 -6.85 9.67 23.24
N ARG A 218 -7.82 8.78 23.46
CA ARG A 218 -7.60 7.33 23.44
C ARG A 218 -7.36 6.87 22.01
N PHE A 219 -8.18 7.32 21.05
CA PHE A 219 -8.01 6.98 19.65
C PHE A 219 -6.70 7.53 19.06
N VAL A 220 -6.30 8.75 19.45
CA VAL A 220 -4.99 9.30 19.08
C VAL A 220 -3.84 8.48 19.68
N ALA A 221 -3.99 7.99 20.92
CA ALA A 221 -3.00 7.10 21.52
C ALA A 221 -2.90 5.75 20.78
N LEU A 222 -4.01 5.21 20.27
CA LEU A 222 -3.99 4.02 19.42
C LEU A 222 -3.23 4.28 18.10
N LEU A 223 -3.35 5.47 17.51
CA LEU A 223 -2.60 5.88 16.32
C LEU A 223 -1.15 6.27 16.61
N SER A 224 -0.71 6.28 17.87
CA SER A 224 0.63 6.73 18.27
C SER A 224 1.79 6.02 17.56
N PRO A 225 1.76 4.71 17.24
CA PRO A 225 2.88 4.08 16.54
C PRO A 225 3.05 4.66 15.13
N ILE A 226 1.95 4.88 14.42
CA ILE A 226 1.95 5.49 13.07
C ILE A 226 2.42 6.95 13.16
N ILE A 227 1.84 7.72 14.09
CA ILE A 227 2.21 9.13 14.32
C ILE A 227 3.70 9.24 14.67
N THR A 228 4.23 8.33 15.49
CA THR A 228 5.65 8.30 15.88
C THR A 228 6.53 8.05 14.66
N VAL A 229 6.21 7.07 13.82
CA VAL A 229 6.98 6.81 12.58
C VAL A 229 6.99 8.03 11.66
N VAL A 230 5.83 8.63 11.41
CA VAL A 230 5.71 9.83 10.57
C VAL A 230 6.43 11.03 11.18
N GLY A 231 6.31 11.20 12.51
CA GLY A 231 6.95 12.28 13.27
C GLY A 231 8.46 12.17 13.27
N VAL A 232 9.01 11.00 13.58
CA VAL A 232 10.45 10.72 13.53
C VAL A 232 10.99 10.92 12.12
N TYR A 233 10.30 10.40 11.11
CA TYR A 233 10.69 10.62 9.71
C TYR A 233 10.75 12.11 9.35
N THR A 234 9.73 12.87 9.75
CA THR A 234 9.66 14.31 9.50
C THR A 234 10.76 15.06 10.24
N LEU A 235 11.00 14.72 11.51
CA LEU A 235 12.05 15.33 12.33
C LEU A 235 13.43 15.07 11.75
N VAL A 236 13.76 13.83 11.40
CA VAL A 236 15.03 13.48 10.74
C VAL A 236 15.21 14.29 9.46
N ARG A 237 14.15 14.41 8.66
CA ARG A 237 14.17 15.18 7.42
C ARG A 237 14.36 16.68 7.65
N LEU A 238 13.82 17.25 8.72
CA LEU A 238 13.97 18.67 9.06
C LEU A 238 15.34 18.98 9.67
N SER A 239 15.84 18.11 10.56
CA SER A 239 17.09 18.30 11.31
C SER A 239 18.35 18.05 10.48
N LEU A 240 18.26 17.32 9.36
CA LEU A 240 19.41 17.11 8.46
C LEU A 240 19.67 18.38 7.61
N PRO A 241 20.85 19.03 7.70
CA PRO A 241 21.16 20.22 6.90
C PRO A 241 21.03 19.94 5.39
N PRO A 242 20.58 20.90 4.57
CA PRO A 242 20.48 20.74 3.10
C PRO A 242 21.78 20.27 2.45
N LEU A 243 22.93 20.74 2.96
CA LEU A 243 24.27 20.37 2.51
C LEU A 243 24.62 18.90 2.76
N LEU A 244 24.12 18.29 3.84
CA LEU A 244 24.31 16.86 4.10
C LEU A 244 23.36 16.00 3.23
N ARG A 245 22.19 16.53 2.89
CA ARG A 245 21.22 15.90 1.97
C ARG A 245 21.76 15.84 0.54
N GLU A 246 22.42 16.90 0.06
CA GLU A 246 23.10 16.89 -1.24
C GLU A 246 24.35 15.99 -1.25
N ASN A 247 25.13 15.96 -0.16
CA ASN A 247 26.29 15.07 -0.06
C ASN A 247 25.91 13.58 0.01
N LEU A 248 24.81 13.22 0.69
CA LEU A 248 24.29 11.84 0.69
C LEU A 248 23.67 11.45 -0.66
N ARG A 249 22.97 12.39 -1.34
CA ARG A 249 22.44 12.17 -2.70
C ARG A 249 23.56 12.00 -3.72
N SER A 250 24.59 12.83 -3.65
CA SER A 250 25.73 12.78 -4.56
C SER A 250 26.68 11.62 -4.27
N ALA A 251 26.88 11.21 -3.01
CA ALA A 251 27.61 9.98 -2.67
C ALA A 251 26.90 8.72 -3.19
N CYS A 252 25.56 8.67 -3.13
CA CYS A 252 24.75 7.56 -3.66
C CYS A 252 24.62 7.59 -5.20
N GLN A 253 24.85 8.75 -5.83
CA GLN A 253 24.95 8.90 -7.30
C GLN A 253 26.36 8.63 -7.84
N ARG A 254 27.42 8.92 -7.07
CA ARG A 254 28.83 8.66 -7.44
C ARG A 254 29.21 7.18 -7.32
N SER A 255 28.42 6.37 -6.61
CA SER A 255 28.60 4.91 -6.57
C SER A 255 27.85 4.17 -7.70
N ARG A 256 27.40 4.87 -8.74
CA ARG A 256 26.81 4.28 -9.96
C ARG A 256 27.87 3.94 -10.98
#